data_AF-A0A522UK13-F1
#
_entry.id   AF-A0A522UK13-F1
#
_cell.length_a   1.000
_cell.length_b   1.000
_cell.length_c   1.000
_cell.angle_alpha   90.00
_cell.angle_beta   90.00
_cell.angle_gamma   90.00
#
_symmetry.space_group_name_H-M   'P 1'
#
loop_
_entity.id
_entity.type
_entity.pdbx_description
1 polymer ?
#
loop_
_entity_poly.entity_id
_entity_poly.type
_entity_poly.pdbx_seq_one_letter_code
_entity_poly.pdbx_strand_id
1 'polypeptide(L)'
;MLKAHIKLICLWAGVVWTMAVAHAQAPAWWTNRNVIVTNAVPHDFAPVNQGQVKWLATRAAAELDEDLQHIGGAGSNIAALVSRFSPTNNYLPVNLGQ
;
A
#
# COMPACT_ATOMS: atom_id res chain seq x y z
N MET A 1 44.23 9.70 -22.34
CA MET A 1 43.69 8.37 -21.96
C MET A 1 43.09 8.35 -20.55
N LEU A 2 43.71 8.97 -19.54
CA LEU A 2 43.19 9.06 -18.16
C LEU A 2 41.77 9.64 -18.00
N LYS A 3 41.41 10.67 -18.79
CA LYS A 3 40.07 11.31 -18.76
C LYS A 3 38.93 10.41 -19.24
N ALA A 4 39.21 9.40 -20.08
CA ALA A 4 38.19 8.47 -20.59
C ALA A 4 37.85 7.39 -19.55
N HIS A 5 38.84 6.95 -18.77
CA HIS A 5 38.66 5.96 -17.71
C HIS A 5 37.88 6.51 -16.51
N ILE A 6 38.07 7.79 -16.17
CA ILE A 6 37.29 8.47 -15.12
C ILE A 6 35.81 8.59 -15.49
N LYS A 7 35.49 8.94 -16.75
CA LYS A 7 34.10 9.03 -17.23
C LYS A 7 33.39 7.67 -17.23
N LEU A 8 34.12 6.60 -17.56
CA LEU A 8 33.58 5.24 -17.56
C LEU A 8 33.27 4.76 -16.13
N ILE A 9 34.16 5.03 -15.17
CA ILE A 9 33.97 4.65 -13.75
C ILE A 9 32.78 5.39 -13.12
N CYS A 10 32.58 6.69 -13.41
CA CYS A 10 31.41 7.44 -12.93
C CYS A 10 30.09 6.95 -13.55
N LEU A 11 30.12 6.44 -14.79
CA LEU A 11 28.95 5.87 -15.46
C LEU A 11 28.51 4.55 -14.80
N TRP A 12 29.47 3.69 -14.42
CA TRP A 12 29.19 2.43 -13.71
C TRP A 12 28.76 2.65 -12.26
N ALA A 13 29.37 3.61 -11.55
CA ALA A 13 28.97 3.97 -10.20
C ALA A 13 27.54 4.54 -10.14
N GLY A 14 27.12 5.33 -11.14
CA GLY A 14 25.75 5.86 -11.23
C GLY A 14 24.68 4.81 -11.51
N VAL A 15 25.00 3.77 -12.29
CA VAL A 15 24.09 2.64 -12.57
C VAL A 15 23.90 1.75 -11.34
N VAL A 16 24.94 1.54 -10.53
CA VAL A 16 24.85 0.75 -9.29
C VAL A 16 24.09 1.51 -8.19
N TRP A 17 24.17 2.84 -8.16
CA TRP A 17 23.44 3.67 -7.18
C TRP A 17 21.94 3.78 -7.45
N THR A 18 21.51 3.66 -8.71
CA THR A 18 20.08 3.71 -9.09
C THR A 18 19.32 2.42 -8.81
N MET A 19 20.01 1.27 -8.68
CA MET A 19 19.39 -0.01 -8.33
C MET A 19 19.24 -0.25 -6.81
N ALA A 20 19.84 0.60 -5.98
CA ALA A 20 19.92 0.40 -4.53
C ALA A 20 18.71 0.93 -3.74
N VAL A 21 17.66 1.42 -4.41
CA VAL A 21 16.49 2.03 -3.74
C VAL A 21 15.18 1.37 -4.22
N ALA A 22 15.12 0.05 -4.16
CA ALA A 22 13.84 -0.64 -4.13
C ALA A 22 13.25 -0.50 -2.71
N HIS A 23 12.71 0.67 -2.38
CA HIS A 23 11.74 0.73 -1.28
C HIS A 23 10.60 -0.21 -1.66
N ALA A 24 10.11 -1.01 -0.72
CA ALA A 24 8.82 -1.68 -0.86
C ALA A 24 7.75 -0.58 -0.96
N GLN A 25 7.52 -0.08 -2.17
CA GLN A 25 6.49 0.90 -2.44
C GLN A 25 5.15 0.24 -2.16
N ALA A 26 4.30 0.93 -1.40
CA ALA A 26 2.92 0.51 -1.23
C ALA A 26 2.28 0.28 -2.62
N PRO A 27 1.38 -0.71 -2.76
CA PRO A 27 0.64 -0.90 -4.00
C PRO A 27 -0.01 0.41 -4.45
N ALA A 28 0.02 0.70 -5.76
CA ALA A 28 -0.50 1.96 -6.30
C ALA A 28 -1.96 2.22 -5.90
N TRP A 29 -2.76 1.14 -5.74
CA TRP A 29 -4.14 1.24 -5.33
C TRP A 29 -4.33 1.84 -3.93
N TRP A 30 -3.32 1.78 -3.05
CA TRP A 30 -3.39 2.42 -1.73
C TRP A 30 -3.55 3.93 -1.86
N THR A 31 -2.82 4.54 -2.80
CA THR A 31 -2.97 5.95 -3.13
C THR A 31 -4.28 6.19 -3.87
N ASN A 32 -4.55 5.42 -4.93
CA ASN A 32 -5.72 5.63 -5.79
C ASN A 32 -7.04 5.52 -5.03
N ARG A 33 -7.09 4.65 -4.00
CA ARG A 33 -8.27 4.43 -3.16
C ARG A 33 -8.25 5.15 -1.82
N ASN A 34 -7.31 6.08 -1.63
CA ASN A 34 -7.19 6.89 -0.41
C ASN A 34 -7.06 6.05 0.88
N VAL A 35 -6.30 4.94 0.81
CA VAL A 35 -5.89 4.15 1.98
C VAL A 35 -4.82 4.90 2.76
N ILE A 36 -3.90 5.55 2.05
CA ILE A 36 -2.81 6.34 2.65
C ILE A 36 -3.04 7.83 2.45
N VAL A 37 -2.58 8.62 3.41
CA VAL A 37 -2.42 10.06 3.27
C VAL A 37 -1.01 10.32 2.80
N THR A 38 -0.85 10.79 1.56
CA THR A 38 0.46 10.90 0.88
C THR A 38 1.43 11.89 1.52
N ASN A 39 0.92 12.80 2.36
CA ASN A 39 1.71 13.82 3.06
C ASN A 39 1.81 13.55 4.58
N ALA A 40 1.38 12.38 5.06
CA ALA A 40 1.48 12.03 6.47
C ALA A 40 2.87 11.43 6.79
N VAL A 41 3.32 11.64 8.02
CA VAL A 41 4.49 10.93 8.56
C VAL A 41 4.14 9.44 8.69
N PRO A 42 4.95 8.51 8.14
CA PRO A 42 4.73 7.09 8.32
C PRO A 42 4.78 6.69 9.80
N HIS A 43 3.84 5.87 10.22
CA HIS A 43 3.70 5.38 11.58
C HIS A 43 3.65 3.85 11.60
N ASP A 44 4.70 3.22 11.06
CA ASP A 44 4.73 1.78 10.77
C ASP A 44 4.59 0.89 12.02
N PHE A 45 4.86 1.44 13.20
CA PHE A 45 4.76 0.75 14.50
C PHE A 45 3.66 1.32 15.41
N ALA A 46 2.85 2.26 14.94
CA ALA A 46 1.76 2.80 15.75
C ALA A 46 0.62 1.78 15.89
N PRO A 47 -0.09 1.79 17.04
CA PRO A 47 -1.31 1.00 17.18
C PRO A 47 -2.33 1.35 16.09
N VAL A 48 -2.96 0.33 15.51
CA VAL A 48 -4.05 0.51 14.54
C VAL A 48 -5.41 0.49 15.26
N ASN A 49 -6.35 1.30 14.80
CA ASN A 49 -7.73 1.30 15.27
C ASN A 49 -8.68 0.55 14.32
N GLN A 50 -9.85 0.16 14.84
CA GLN A 50 -10.82 -0.62 14.07
C GLN A 50 -11.28 0.10 12.80
N GLY A 51 -11.36 1.43 12.81
CA GLY A 51 -11.76 2.24 11.67
C GLY A 51 -10.77 2.14 10.51
N GLN A 52 -9.46 2.21 10.81
CA GLN A 52 -8.39 2.04 9.83
C GLN A 52 -8.45 0.66 9.17
N VAL A 53 -8.66 -0.40 9.95
CA VAL A 53 -8.78 -1.77 9.42
C VAL A 53 -10.03 -1.93 8.54
N LYS A 54 -11.19 -1.45 9.00
CA LYS A 54 -12.45 -1.49 8.21
C LYS A 54 -12.31 -0.70 6.91
N TRP A 55 -11.67 0.47 6.95
CA TRP A 55 -11.43 1.30 5.79
C TRP A 55 -10.55 0.59 4.76
N LEU A 56 -9.39 0.08 5.19
CA LEU A 56 -8.48 -0.68 4.34
C LEU A 56 -9.21 -1.87 3.69
N ALA A 57 -9.95 -2.65 4.48
CA ALA A 57 -10.71 -3.80 3.98
C ALA A 57 -11.80 -3.39 2.97
N THR A 58 -12.49 -2.27 3.19
CA THR A 58 -13.50 -1.75 2.25
C THR A 58 -12.87 -1.30 0.94
N ARG A 59 -11.71 -0.64 1.00
CA ARG A 59 -10.98 -0.21 -0.21
C ARG A 59 -10.36 -1.40 -0.95
N ALA A 60 -9.85 -2.40 -0.24
CA ALA A 60 -9.37 -3.64 -0.83
C ALA A 60 -10.50 -4.42 -1.53
N ALA A 61 -11.70 -4.48 -0.93
CA ALA A 61 -12.85 -5.11 -1.57
C ALA A 61 -13.22 -4.42 -2.88
N ALA A 62 -13.19 -3.08 -2.92
CA ALA A 62 -13.45 -2.33 -4.14
C ALA A 62 -12.34 -2.50 -5.20
N GLU A 63 -11.07 -2.60 -4.79
CA GLU A 63 -9.96 -2.90 -5.70
C GLU A 63 -10.11 -4.27 -6.33
N LEU A 64 -10.34 -5.28 -5.49
CA LEU A 64 -10.49 -6.65 -5.94
C LEU A 64 -11.69 -6.80 -6.88
N ASP A 65 -12.78 -6.08 -6.63
CA ASP A 65 -13.97 -6.10 -7.46
C ASP A 65 -13.72 -5.52 -8.86
N GLU A 66 -12.99 -4.41 -8.92
CA GLU A 66 -12.59 -3.77 -10.18
C GLU A 66 -11.57 -4.63 -10.96
N ASP A 67 -10.54 -5.14 -10.29
CA ASP A 67 -9.50 -5.99 -10.89
C ASP A 67 -10.09 -7.28 -11.49
N LEU A 68 -11.04 -7.88 -10.78
CA LEU A 68 -11.65 -9.16 -11.17
C LEU A 68 -12.97 -8.99 -11.94
N GLN A 69 -13.34 -7.77 -12.35
CA GLN A 69 -14.61 -7.53 -13.05
C GLN A 69 -14.80 -8.43 -14.29
N HIS A 70 -13.70 -8.79 -14.97
CA HIS A 70 -13.69 -9.64 -16.15
C HIS A 70 -14.06 -11.11 -15.88
N ILE A 71 -14.08 -11.54 -14.62
CA ILE A 71 -14.54 -12.86 -14.17
C ILE A 71 -15.70 -12.78 -13.17
N GLY A 72 -16.32 -11.61 -12.99
CA GLY A 72 -17.49 -11.43 -12.11
C GLY A 72 -17.20 -10.75 -10.76
N GLY A 73 -16.02 -10.13 -10.60
CA GLY A 73 -15.68 -9.29 -9.45
C GLY A 73 -15.18 -10.05 -8.22
N ALA A 74 -15.19 -9.40 -7.06
CA ALA A 74 -14.66 -9.95 -5.80
C ALA A 74 -15.56 -11.03 -5.19
N GLY A 75 -16.77 -11.18 -5.71
CA GLY A 75 -17.77 -12.13 -5.26
C GLY A 75 -18.62 -11.62 -4.08
N SER A 76 -19.84 -12.17 -3.98
CA SER A 76 -20.86 -11.72 -3.03
C SER A 76 -20.48 -11.88 -1.56
N ASN A 77 -19.60 -12.85 -1.24
CA ASN A 77 -19.15 -13.08 0.14
C ASN A 77 -18.28 -11.93 0.65
N ILE A 78 -17.42 -11.36 -0.20
CA ILE A 78 -16.58 -10.21 0.17
C ILE A 78 -17.44 -8.96 0.30
N ALA A 79 -18.36 -8.72 -0.64
CA ALA A 79 -19.32 -7.63 -0.56
C ALA A 79 -20.17 -7.70 0.73
N ALA A 80 -20.67 -8.89 1.07
CA ALA A 80 -21.45 -9.12 2.28
C ALA A 80 -20.63 -8.97 3.57
N LEU A 81 -19.32 -9.27 3.54
CA LEU A 81 -18.44 -9.07 4.68
C LEU A 81 -18.28 -7.58 4.98
N VAL A 82 -17.89 -6.77 3.98
CA VAL A 82 -17.64 -5.34 4.20
C VAL A 82 -18.92 -4.55 4.45
N SER A 83 -20.07 -4.99 3.90
CA SER A 83 -21.36 -4.35 4.17
C SER A 83 -21.85 -4.51 5.61
N ARG A 84 -21.30 -5.47 6.36
CA ARG A 84 -21.65 -5.73 7.77
C ARG A 84 -20.82 -4.93 8.76
N PHE A 85 -19.84 -4.14 8.30
CA PHE A 85 -19.05 -3.33 9.20
C PHE A 85 -19.92 -2.27 9.90
N SER A 86 -19.92 -2.31 11.23
CA SER A 86 -20.58 -1.28 12.03
C SER A 86 -19.85 0.06 11.87
N PRO A 87 -20.58 1.18 11.75
CA PRO A 87 -19.99 2.53 11.78
C PRO A 87 -19.52 2.95 13.19
N THR A 88 -19.79 2.14 14.22
CA THR A 88 -19.38 2.41 15.59
C THR A 88 -17.99 1.86 15.90
N ASN A 89 -17.42 2.30 17.04
CA ASN A 89 -16.18 1.77 17.62
C ASN A 89 -14.92 1.92 16.75
N ASN A 90 -14.95 2.81 15.75
CA ASN A 90 -13.85 2.99 14.80
C ASN A 90 -12.56 3.53 15.44
N TYR A 91 -12.63 4.13 16.63
CA TYR A 91 -11.48 4.63 17.37
C TYR A 91 -10.89 3.58 18.33
N LEU A 92 -11.56 2.45 18.55
CA LEU A 92 -11.06 1.42 19.46
C LEU A 92 -9.81 0.76 18.87
N PRO A 93 -8.80 0.44 19.69
CA PRO A 93 -7.60 -0.26 19.25
C PRO A 93 -7.95 -1.66 18.75
N VAL A 94 -7.18 -2.16 17.78
CA VAL A 94 -7.23 -3.57 17.36
C VAL A 94 -6.08 -4.31 18.03
N ASN A 95 -6.39 -5.43 18.67
CA ASN A 95 -5.36 -6.34 19.16
C ASN A 95 -5.00 -7.33 18.05
N LEU A 96 -3.91 -7.05 17.33
CA LEU A 96 -3.37 -7.90 16.26
C LEU A 96 -2.13 -8.65 16.77
N GLY A 97 -2.31 -9.51 17.77
CA GLY A 97 -1.25 -10.39 18.29
C GLY A 97 0.01 -9.64 18.71
N GLN A 98 0.06 -9.21 19.97
CA GLN A 98 1.32 -8.84 20.62
C GLN A 98 2.13 -10.09 20.95
#